data_AF-A0A966N5D7-F1
#
_entry.id   AF-A0A966N5D7-F1
#
_cell.length_a   1.000
_cell.length_b   1.000
_cell.length_c   1.000
_cell.angle_alpha   90.00
_cell.angle_beta   90.00
_cell.angle_gamma   90.00
#
_symmetry.space_group_name_H-M   'P 1'
#
loop_
_entity.id
_entity.type
_entity.pdbx_description
1 polymer ?
#
loop_
_entity_poly.entity_id
_entity_poly.type
_entity_poly.pdbx_seq_one_letter_code
_entity_poly.pdbx_strand_id
1 'polypeptide(L)'
;MIAYERGRYYVGRAMLITDPDFILSATVFRRHSLDQFRIAEKNLTINAALKNPDACKYLGDIADKGYLGLKNKDKATDYYYCAAMAYLDQGKKNAAADMYNAMKNTALHNDPRTIEIYARLHNDPVATNWRKSSSQTTQVDLEQSKINRQ
;
A
#
# COMPACT_ATOMS: atom_id res chain seq x y z
N MET A 1 8.22 -1.16 14.50
CA MET A 1 9.26 -1.36 13.46
C MET A 1 10.24 -2.49 13.80
N ILE A 2 10.79 -2.56 15.02
CA ILE A 2 11.80 -3.57 15.43
C ILE A 2 11.41 -5.03 15.13
N ALA A 3 10.15 -5.43 15.38
CA ALA A 3 9.71 -6.81 15.16
C ALA A 3 9.71 -7.23 13.68
N TYR A 4 9.32 -6.36 12.75
CA TYR A 4 9.33 -6.66 11.31
C TYR A 4 10.76 -6.91 10.81
N GLU A 5 11.71 -6.05 11.20
CA GLU A 5 13.12 -6.19 10.81
C GLU A 5 13.75 -7.46 11.41
N ARG A 6 13.40 -7.80 12.66
CA ARG A 6 13.82 -9.08 13.27
C ARG A 6 13.23 -10.28 12.53
N GLY A 7 11.97 -10.21 12.10
CA GLY A 7 11.34 -11.25 11.28
C GLY A 7 12.11 -11.47 9.98
N ARG A 8 12.41 -10.38 9.26
CA ARG A 8 13.22 -10.42 8.03
C ARG A 8 14.62 -10.98 8.25
N TYR A 9 15.27 -10.60 9.34
CA TYR A 9 16.59 -11.12 9.70
C TYR A 9 16.57 -12.65 9.83
N TYR A 10 15.59 -13.20 10.54
CA TYR A 10 15.45 -14.65 10.70
C TYR A 10 15.09 -15.37 9.39
N VAL A 11 14.27 -14.76 8.53
CA VAL A 11 14.03 -15.29 7.17
C VAL A 11 15.34 -15.38 6.40
N GLY A 12 16.14 -14.30 6.40
CA GLY A 12 17.43 -14.27 5.72
C GLY A 12 18.38 -15.34 6.24
N ARG A 13 18.48 -15.51 7.57
CA ARG A 13 19.29 -16.60 8.18
C ARG A 13 18.82 -17.99 7.74
N ALA A 14 17.51 -18.23 7.71
CA ALA A 14 16.97 -19.51 7.28
C ALA A 14 17.21 -19.80 5.79
N MET A 15 17.31 -18.77 4.94
CA MET A 15 17.59 -18.92 3.51
C MET A 15 19.06 -19.24 3.22
N LEU A 16 19.99 -18.81 4.08
CA LEU A 16 21.42 -19.10 3.94
C LEU A 16 21.78 -20.53 4.33
N ILE A 17 20.95 -21.20 5.12
CA ILE A 17 21.17 -22.59 5.53
C ILE A 17 20.54 -23.49 4.46
N THR A 18 21.39 -23.96 3.54
CA THR A 18 21.01 -24.87 2.44
C THR A 18 21.41 -26.32 2.69
N ASP A 19 22.35 -26.54 3.61
CA ASP A 19 22.86 -27.85 3.94
C ASP A 19 21.80 -28.68 4.71
N PRO A 20 21.47 -29.90 4.23
CA PRO A 20 20.51 -30.79 4.88
C PRO A 20 20.82 -31.08 6.36
N ASP A 21 22.10 -31.15 6.74
CA ASP A 21 22.51 -31.49 8.10
C ASP A 21 22.13 -30.40 9.11
N PHE A 22 21.92 -29.17 8.62
CA PHE A 22 21.54 -28.00 9.44
C PHE A 22 20.08 -27.58 9.23
N ILE A 23 19.26 -28.41 8.58
CA ILE A 23 17.86 -28.08 8.26
C ILE A 23 17.00 -27.76 9.50
N LEU A 24 17.33 -28.35 10.65
CA LEU A 24 16.68 -28.07 11.92
C LEU A 24 16.93 -26.61 12.37
N SER A 25 18.16 -26.11 12.21
CA SER A 25 18.49 -24.70 12.49
C SER A 25 17.71 -23.76 11.59
N ALA A 26 17.60 -24.08 10.29
CA ALA A 26 16.78 -23.30 9.36
C ALA A 26 15.31 -23.27 9.78
N THR A 27 14.78 -24.41 10.27
CA THR A 27 13.40 -24.53 10.76
C THR A 27 13.16 -23.68 12.01
N VAL A 28 14.11 -23.65 12.95
CA VAL A 28 14.04 -22.79 14.16
C VAL A 28 13.99 -21.32 13.76
N PHE A 29 14.84 -20.88 12.84
CA PHE A 29 14.81 -19.50 12.33
C PHE A 29 13.48 -19.15 11.64
N ARG A 30 12.92 -20.05 10.83
CA ARG A 30 11.60 -19.84 10.22
C ARG A 30 10.50 -19.66 11.28
N ARG A 31 10.53 -20.48 12.34
CA ARG A 31 9.57 -20.35 13.45
C ARG A 31 9.71 -19.01 14.19
N HIS A 32 10.92 -18.61 14.54
CA HIS A 32 11.15 -17.31 15.15
C HIS A 32 10.72 -16.15 14.24
N SER A 33 10.94 -16.28 12.93
CA SER A 33 10.50 -15.26 11.97
C SER A 33 8.98 -15.09 11.98
N LEU A 34 8.22 -16.20 12.01
CA LEU A 34 6.77 -16.20 12.08
C LEU A 34 6.27 -15.48 13.34
N ASP A 35 6.87 -15.79 14.49
CA ASP A 35 6.49 -15.16 15.76
C ASP A 35 6.77 -13.65 15.75
N GLN A 36 7.91 -13.23 15.18
CA GLN A 36 8.21 -11.81 15.02
C GLN A 36 7.22 -11.11 14.07
N PHE A 37 6.83 -11.75 12.96
CA PHE A 37 5.85 -11.17 12.04
C PHE A 37 4.45 -11.09 12.65
N ARG A 38 4.04 -12.02 13.51
CA ARG A 38 2.75 -11.94 14.24
C ARG A 38 2.71 -10.74 15.18
N ILE A 39 3.81 -10.54 15.92
CA ILE A 39 3.96 -9.35 16.79
C ILE A 39 3.97 -8.08 15.94
N ALA A 40 4.65 -8.08 14.80
CA ALA A 40 4.66 -6.96 13.88
C ALA A 40 3.25 -6.66 13.35
N GLU A 41 2.51 -7.64 12.84
CA GLU A 41 1.16 -7.46 12.30
C GLU A 41 0.23 -6.81 13.33
N LYS A 42 0.20 -7.33 14.58
CA LYS A 42 -0.63 -6.78 15.66
C LYS A 42 -0.35 -5.29 15.91
N ASN A 43 0.93 -4.91 16.00
CA ASN A 43 1.33 -3.54 16.31
C ASN A 43 1.18 -2.60 15.10
N LEU A 44 1.45 -3.10 13.89
CA LEU A 44 1.36 -2.31 12.67
C LEU A 44 -0.10 -2.04 12.28
N THR A 45 -1.02 -2.97 12.55
CA THR A 45 -2.45 -2.82 12.21
C THR A 45 -3.05 -1.58 12.88
N ILE A 46 -2.69 -1.31 14.13
CA ILE A 46 -3.14 -0.11 14.86
C ILE A 46 -2.66 1.17 14.16
N ASN A 47 -1.38 1.21 13.77
CA ASN A 47 -0.80 2.36 13.08
C ASN A 47 -1.32 2.53 11.65
N ALA A 48 -1.59 1.42 10.96
CA ALA A 48 -2.18 1.41 9.63
C ALA A 48 -3.62 1.94 9.64
N ALA A 49 -4.40 1.65 10.69
CA ALA A 49 -5.73 2.24 10.87
C ALA A 49 -5.68 3.77 11.02
N LEU A 50 -4.57 4.31 11.52
CA LEU A 50 -4.27 5.75 11.57
C LEU A 50 -3.66 6.30 10.27
N LYS A 51 -3.71 5.53 9.17
CA LYS A 51 -3.13 5.87 7.86
C LYS A 51 -1.63 6.18 7.91
N ASN A 52 -0.88 5.57 8.84
CA ASN A 52 0.57 5.67 8.82
C ASN A 52 1.11 4.92 7.58
N PRO A 53 1.83 5.60 6.67
CA PRO A 53 2.21 5.01 5.40
C PRO A 53 3.22 3.86 5.56
N ASP A 54 4.18 3.98 6.48
CA ASP A 54 5.19 2.96 6.71
C ASP A 54 4.54 1.69 7.31
N ALA A 55 3.57 1.87 8.21
CA ALA A 55 2.83 0.75 8.77
C ALA A 55 2.01 0.00 7.71
N CYS A 56 1.30 0.74 6.85
CA CYS A 56 0.58 0.16 5.72
C CYS A 56 1.56 -0.57 4.77
N LYS A 57 2.69 0.03 4.42
CA LYS A 57 3.72 -0.61 3.59
C LYS A 57 4.19 -1.95 4.16
N TYR A 58 4.56 -1.99 5.44
CA TYR A 58 5.07 -3.21 6.06
C TYR A 58 4.02 -4.33 6.18
N LEU A 59 2.75 -3.98 6.39
CA LEU A 59 1.67 -4.96 6.36
C LEU A 59 1.43 -5.50 4.93
N GLY A 60 1.56 -4.64 3.92
CA GLY A 60 1.55 -5.03 2.52
C GLY A 60 2.64 -6.05 2.21
N ASP A 61 3.88 -5.77 2.63
CA ASP A 61 5.02 -6.69 2.49
C ASP A 61 4.76 -8.05 3.16
N ILE A 62 4.22 -8.05 4.38
CA ILE A 62 3.92 -9.28 5.12
C ILE A 62 2.91 -10.14 4.34
N ALA A 63 1.87 -9.52 3.79
CA ALA A 63 0.81 -10.19 3.04
C ALA A 63 1.29 -10.69 1.66
N ASP A 64 2.04 -9.86 0.92
CA ASP A 64 2.53 -10.18 -0.43
C ASP A 64 3.57 -11.31 -0.41
N LYS A 65 4.50 -11.25 0.55
CA LYS A 65 5.56 -12.25 0.67
C LYS A 65 5.09 -13.53 1.36
N GLY A 66 3.92 -13.52 1.98
CA GLY A 66 3.37 -14.69 2.69
C GLY A 66 4.13 -14.99 3.97
N TYR A 67 4.64 -13.97 4.66
CA TYR A 67 5.43 -14.19 5.88
C TYR A 67 4.63 -14.80 7.02
N LEU A 68 3.30 -14.71 7.00
CA LEU A 68 2.38 -15.31 7.97
C LEU A 68 1.58 -16.49 7.40
N GLY A 69 2.07 -17.12 6.33
CA GLY A 69 1.43 -18.28 5.71
C GLY A 69 1.30 -18.13 4.20
N LEU A 70 0.09 -18.20 3.69
CA LEU A 70 -0.13 -18.05 2.25
C LEU A 70 -0.06 -16.58 1.84
N LYS A 71 0.50 -16.34 0.65
CA LYS A 71 0.49 -15.02 0.03
C LYS A 71 -0.94 -14.58 -0.20
N ASN A 72 -1.26 -13.36 0.22
CA ASN A 72 -2.55 -12.75 -0.01
C ASN A 72 -2.38 -11.45 -0.79
N LYS A 73 -2.47 -11.57 -2.11
CA LYS A 73 -2.26 -10.47 -3.07
C LYS A 73 -3.28 -9.34 -2.91
N ASP A 74 -4.53 -9.68 -2.60
CA ASP A 74 -5.59 -8.69 -2.44
C ASP A 74 -5.38 -7.86 -1.16
N LYS A 75 -5.16 -8.54 -0.02
CA LYS A 75 -4.81 -7.89 1.26
C LYS A 75 -3.53 -7.04 1.13
N ALA A 76 -2.54 -7.53 0.39
CA ALA A 76 -1.33 -6.75 0.11
C ALA A 76 -1.63 -5.49 -0.70
N THR A 77 -2.47 -5.60 -1.72
CA THR A 77 -2.87 -4.48 -2.58
C THR A 77 -3.61 -3.40 -1.77
N ASP A 78 -4.50 -3.78 -0.85
CA ASP A 78 -5.15 -2.84 0.07
C ASP A 78 -4.16 -2.04 0.91
N TYR A 79 -3.18 -2.73 1.50
CA TYR A 79 -2.18 -2.08 2.31
C TYR A 79 -1.22 -1.21 1.51
N TYR A 80 -0.80 -1.65 0.33
CA TYR A 80 0.01 -0.80 -0.56
C TYR A 80 -0.76 0.41 -1.05
N TYR A 81 -2.07 0.29 -1.32
CA TYR A 81 -2.93 1.42 -1.65
C TYR A 81 -3.02 2.41 -0.48
N CYS A 82 -3.25 1.93 0.75
CA CYS A 82 -3.20 2.77 1.95
C CYS A 82 -1.88 3.55 2.05
N ALA A 83 -0.75 2.85 1.85
CA ALA A 83 0.57 3.46 1.93
C ALA A 83 0.78 4.51 0.82
N ALA A 84 0.42 4.18 -0.41
CA ALA A 84 0.55 5.07 -1.57
C ALA A 84 -0.23 6.38 -1.36
N MET A 85 -1.48 6.28 -0.92
CA MET A 85 -2.34 7.43 -0.64
C MET A 85 -1.75 8.31 0.47
N ALA A 86 -1.33 7.70 1.58
CA ALA A 86 -0.74 8.45 2.69
C ALA A 86 0.62 9.08 2.32
N TYR A 87 1.43 8.46 1.45
CA TYR A 87 2.64 9.09 0.92
C TYR A 87 2.34 10.25 -0.03
N LEU A 88 1.31 10.13 -0.87
CA LEU A 88 0.85 11.22 -1.75
C LEU A 88 0.35 12.42 -0.94
N ASP A 89 -0.45 12.19 0.11
CA ASP A 89 -0.95 13.23 1.00
C ASP A 89 0.20 13.95 1.74
N GLN A 90 1.32 13.26 1.97
CA GLN A 90 2.55 13.82 2.53
C GLN A 90 3.49 14.46 1.49
N GLY A 91 3.12 14.49 0.21
CA GLY A 91 3.95 15.00 -0.88
C GLY A 91 5.14 14.12 -1.28
N LYS A 92 5.24 12.88 -0.75
CA LYS A 92 6.32 11.93 -1.01
C LYS A 92 6.05 11.11 -2.28
N LYS A 93 6.07 11.76 -3.45
CA LYS A 93 5.75 11.14 -4.75
C LYS A 93 6.59 9.88 -5.06
N ASN A 94 7.89 9.87 -4.74
CA ASN A 94 8.76 8.70 -4.98
C ASN A 94 8.33 7.48 -4.16
N ALA A 95 8.05 7.66 -2.87
CA ALA A 95 7.59 6.57 -2.01
C ALA A 95 6.22 6.04 -2.44
N ALA A 96 5.34 6.92 -2.91
CA ALA A 96 4.07 6.52 -3.51
C ALA A 96 4.26 5.76 -4.85
N ALA A 97 5.23 6.14 -5.68
CA ALA A 97 5.57 5.43 -6.91
C ALA A 97 6.12 4.02 -6.63
N ASP A 98 6.91 3.85 -5.56
CA ASP A 98 7.35 2.52 -5.12
C ASP A 98 6.16 1.63 -4.75
N MET A 99 5.16 2.18 -4.04
CA MET A 99 3.94 1.45 -3.70
C MET A 99 3.09 1.14 -4.94
N TYR A 100 2.99 2.06 -5.90
CA TYR A 100 2.35 1.80 -7.19
C TYR A 100 3.00 0.61 -7.92
N ASN A 101 4.33 0.54 -7.96
CA ASN A 101 5.04 -0.58 -8.57
C ASN A 101 4.80 -1.89 -7.82
N ALA A 102 4.78 -1.85 -6.49
CA ALA A 102 4.42 -3.01 -5.67
C ALA A 102 3.00 -3.50 -5.99
N MET A 103 2.02 -2.59 -6.09
CA MET A 103 0.64 -2.91 -6.49
C MET A 103 0.58 -3.47 -7.91
N LYS A 104 1.26 -2.86 -8.88
CA LYS A 104 1.29 -3.34 -10.27
C LYS A 104 1.77 -4.79 -10.38
N ASN A 105 2.73 -5.20 -9.54
CA ASN A 105 3.29 -6.55 -9.53
C ASN A 105 2.45 -7.55 -8.71
N THR A 106 1.64 -7.04 -7.77
CA THR A 106 0.89 -7.86 -6.80
C THR A 106 -0.59 -8.01 -7.18
N ALA A 107 -1.22 -6.93 -7.60
CA ALA A 107 -2.64 -6.81 -7.88
C ALA A 107 -3.06 -7.51 -9.18
N LEU A 108 -4.38 -7.62 -9.38
CA LEU A 108 -4.94 -7.97 -10.69
C LEU A 108 -4.62 -6.86 -11.69
N HIS A 109 -4.38 -7.21 -12.96
CA HIS A 109 -3.89 -6.27 -13.99
C HIS A 109 -4.74 -5.00 -14.15
N ASN A 110 -6.04 -5.04 -13.80
CA ASN A 110 -6.98 -3.94 -13.96
C ASN A 110 -7.55 -3.44 -12.63
N ASP A 111 -6.81 -3.58 -11.53
CA ASP A 111 -7.28 -3.13 -10.23
C ASP A 111 -7.53 -1.61 -10.22
N PRO A 112 -8.75 -1.14 -9.87
CA PRO A 112 -9.08 0.28 -9.88
C PRO A 112 -8.20 1.09 -8.93
N ARG A 113 -7.73 0.50 -7.82
CA ARG A 113 -6.84 1.16 -6.85
C ARG A 113 -5.52 1.54 -7.51
N THR A 114 -4.95 0.65 -8.33
CA THR A 114 -3.69 0.88 -9.05
C THR A 114 -3.83 2.00 -10.08
N ILE A 115 -4.97 2.06 -10.78
CA ILE A 115 -5.28 3.12 -11.75
C ILE A 115 -5.39 4.49 -11.06
N GLU A 116 -6.05 4.55 -9.90
CA GLU A 116 -6.18 5.79 -9.14
C GLU A 116 -4.81 6.34 -8.70
N ILE A 117 -3.94 5.48 -8.15
CA ILE A 117 -2.60 5.91 -7.73
C ILE A 117 -1.79 6.41 -8.94
N TYR A 118 -1.88 5.71 -10.08
CA TYR A 118 -1.24 6.16 -11.31
C TYR A 118 -1.71 7.57 -11.71
N ALA A 119 -3.02 7.80 -11.69
CA ALA A 119 -3.59 9.11 -12.02
C ALA A 119 -3.10 10.20 -11.06
N ARG A 120 -3.05 9.94 -9.75
CA ARG A 120 -2.56 10.93 -8.75
C ARG A 120 -1.06 11.19 -8.83
N LEU A 121 -0.26 10.22 -9.25
CA LEU A 121 1.19 10.40 -9.43
C LEU A 121 1.50 11.31 -10.63
N HIS A 122 0.71 11.21 -11.71
CA HIS A 122 0.98 11.88 -12.98
C HIS A 122 0.17 13.17 -13.18
N ASN A 123 -0.95 13.33 -12.48
CA ASN A 123 -1.72 14.56 -12.48
C ASN A 123 -1.27 15.45 -11.31
N ASP A 124 -0.74 16.64 -11.61
CA ASP A 124 -0.58 17.64 -10.56
C ASP A 124 -1.95 18.16 -10.11
N PRO A 125 -2.19 18.37 -8.81
CA PRO A 125 -3.41 19.01 -8.32
C PRO A 125 -3.61 20.43 -8.89
N VAL A 126 -2.55 21.04 -9.41
CA VAL A 126 -2.60 22.33 -10.12
C VAL A 126 -3.28 22.21 -11.50
N ALA A 127 -3.18 21.06 -12.17
CA ALA A 127 -3.76 20.85 -13.51
C ALA A 127 -5.29 20.67 -13.50
N THR A 128 -5.87 20.28 -12.34
CA THR A 128 -7.32 20.14 -12.17
C THR A 128 -8.09 21.46 -12.27
N ASN A 129 -7.42 22.61 -12.11
CA ASN A 129 -8.04 23.93 -12.29
C ASN A 129 -8.06 24.42 -13.74
N TRP A 130 -7.34 23.76 -14.67
CA TRP A 130 -7.28 24.18 -16.08
C TRP A 130 -8.36 23.52 -16.95
N ARG A 131 -9.10 22.54 -16.40
CA ARG A 131 -10.22 21.86 -17.06
C ARG A 131 -11.58 22.18 -16.47
N LYS A 132 -11.78 23.36 -15.88
CA LYS A 132 -13.12 23.96 -15.95
C LYS A 132 -13.27 24.52 -17.36
N SER A 133 -13.73 23.67 -18.28
CA SER A 133 -14.18 24.17 -19.58
C SER A 133 -15.27 25.21 -19.31
N SER A 134 -15.11 26.40 -19.86
CA SER A 134 -16.04 27.54 -19.77
C SER A 134 -17.45 27.24 -20.29
N SER A 135 -17.70 26.01 -20.76
CA SER A 135 -18.98 25.53 -21.26
C SER A 135 -19.87 24.83 -20.21
N GLN A 136 -19.40 24.60 -18.97
CA GLN A 136 -20.27 24.09 -17.89
C GLN A 136 -20.79 25.17 -16.92
N THR A 137 -20.30 26.40 -17.00
CA THR A 137 -20.79 27.52 -16.17
C THR A 137 -22.14 28.06 -16.68
N THR A 138 -22.55 27.76 -17.91
CA THR A 138 -23.75 28.40 -18.50
C THR A 138 -25.05 27.61 -18.37
N GLN A 139 -25.03 26.33 -17.99
CA GLN A 139 -26.29 25.56 -17.83
C GLN A 139 -26.82 25.51 -16.40
N VAL A 140 -25.95 25.54 -15.38
CA VAL A 140 -26.39 25.50 -13.97
C VAL A 140 -26.89 26.88 -13.51
N ASP A 141 -26.27 27.96 -13.98
CA ASP A 141 -26.65 29.33 -13.59
C ASP A 141 -27.96 29.82 -14.26
N LEU A 142 -28.34 29.25 -15.42
CA LEU A 142 -29.58 29.60 -16.11
C LEU A 142 -30.82 28.89 -15.52
N GLU A 143 -30.66 27.66 -15.03
CA GLU A 143 -31.74 26.90 -14.36
C GLU A 143 -32.07 27.52 -12.98
N GLN A 144 -31.07 27.95 -12.21
CA GLN A 144 -31.30 28.60 -10.91
C GLN A 144 -31.93 30.00 -11.03
N SER A 145 -31.71 30.70 -12.16
CA SER A 145 -32.35 32.01 -12.41
C SER A 145 -33.84 31.94 -12.73
N LYS A 146 -34.34 30.78 -13.20
CA LYS A 146 -35.76 30.57 -13.54
C LYS A 146 -36.62 30.16 -12.34
N ILE A 147 -36.01 29.52 -11.33
CA ILE A 147 -36.72 29.06 -10.12
C ILE A 147 -36.98 30.22 -9.14
N ASN A 148 -36.14 31.26 -9.13
CA ASN A 148 -36.28 32.42 -8.23
C ASN A 148 -37.20 33.54 -8.78
N ARG A 149 -37.96 33.31 -9.86
CA ARG A 149 -38.86 34.31 -10.47
C ARG A 149 -40.33 33.84 -10.62
N GLN A 150 -40.73 32.80 -9.91
CA GLN A 150 -42.15 32.42 -9.78
C GLN A 150 -42.61 32.56 -8.34
#